data_AF-A0A9Q8QI70-F1
#
_entry.id   AF-A0A9Q8QI70-F1
#
_cell.length_a   1.000
_cell.length_b   1.000
_cell.length_c   1.000
_cell.angle_alpha   90.00
_cell.angle_beta   90.00
_cell.angle_gamma   90.00
#
_symmetry.space_group_name_H-M   'P 1'
#
loop_
_entity.id
_entity.type
_entity.pdbx_description
1 polymer ?
#
loop_
_entity_poly.entity_id
_entity_poly.type
_entity_poly.pdbx_seq_one_letter_code
_entity_poly.pdbx_strand_id
1 'polypeptide(L)'
;MSGKEAQEEGCIATTFERKYYQRGSAFIKRSLRPNEFRTGYRGLHVPCLGKERLMNEGESLQFVRQHTDIPVPTVYCHFEDDGAYYLITEYIEGVSMSELSEAKKAVVYKELESQLSKLKMLKSYRIGGPSGIVIPPYRVMRCIETDHWDLRVSDQEEYVFCHNDLSQQNVIVDPDTLGIKAIIDWEYAGFFPPQFEFPFYSRLGPSSAINGEVDDSQDLLRFLRSQERASHLTAQD
;
A
#
# COMPACT_ATOMS: atom_id res chain seq x y z
N MET A 1 9.13 -38.01 3.63
CA MET A 1 8.04 -37.94 2.64
C MET A 1 7.47 -36.54 2.76
N SER A 2 7.84 -35.63 1.86
CA SER A 2 7.38 -34.23 1.89
C SER A 2 5.93 -34.21 1.41
N GLY A 3 5.00 -33.95 2.33
CA GLY A 3 3.60 -33.76 1.97
C GLY A 3 3.50 -32.53 1.08
N LYS A 4 3.03 -32.70 -0.15
CA LYS A 4 2.55 -31.58 -0.96
C LYS A 4 1.42 -30.93 -0.16
N GLU A 5 1.65 -29.74 0.40
CA GLU A 5 0.57 -28.90 0.89
C GLU A 5 -0.48 -28.82 -0.23
N ALA A 6 -1.69 -29.28 0.05
CA ALA A 6 -2.78 -29.19 -0.91
C ALA A 6 -2.99 -27.70 -1.22
N GLN A 7 -2.89 -27.33 -2.49
CA GLN A 7 -3.12 -25.95 -2.91
C GLN A 7 -4.54 -25.56 -2.52
N GLU A 8 -4.66 -24.59 -1.62
CA GLU A 8 -5.94 -24.10 -1.13
C GLU A 8 -6.81 -23.63 -2.30
N GLU A 9 -8.07 -24.04 -2.27
CA GLU A 9 -8.96 -23.82 -3.40
C GLU A 9 -9.14 -22.33 -3.68
N GLY A 10 -8.86 -21.90 -4.92
CA GLY A 10 -8.93 -20.49 -5.34
C GLY A 10 -7.70 -19.65 -4.99
N CYS A 11 -6.67 -20.22 -4.37
CA CYS A 11 -5.41 -19.52 -4.14
C CYS A 11 -4.65 -19.39 -5.47
N ILE A 12 -4.54 -18.15 -5.96
CA ILE A 12 -3.88 -17.81 -7.23
C ILE A 12 -2.40 -17.47 -7.05
N ALA A 13 -1.99 -17.04 -5.85
CA ALA A 13 -0.59 -16.76 -5.54
C ALA A 13 -0.31 -16.87 -4.03
N THR A 14 0.92 -17.25 -3.69
CA THR A 14 1.45 -17.18 -2.32
C THR A 14 2.84 -16.57 -2.34
N THR A 15 3.02 -15.47 -1.62
CA THR A 15 4.31 -14.79 -1.46
C THR A 15 4.89 -15.07 -0.07
N PHE A 16 6.05 -14.48 0.24
CA PHE A 16 6.58 -14.45 1.61
C PHE A 16 5.76 -13.56 2.55
N GLU A 17 4.86 -12.74 2.01
CA GLU A 17 4.08 -11.76 2.77
C GLU A 17 2.64 -12.22 3.02
N ARG A 18 2.01 -12.89 2.04
CA ARG A 18 0.58 -13.20 2.06
C ARG A 18 0.16 -14.22 1.00
N LYS A 19 -1.08 -14.70 1.12
CA LYS A 19 -1.79 -15.46 0.08
C LYS A 19 -2.81 -14.57 -0.63
N TYR A 20 -3.03 -14.86 -1.90
CA TYR A 20 -4.00 -14.19 -2.75
C TYR A 20 -4.99 -15.20 -3.31
N TYR A 21 -6.27 -14.85 -3.31
CA TYR A 21 -7.33 -15.69 -3.83
C TYR A 21 -8.23 -14.87 -4.75
N GLN A 22 -8.84 -15.55 -5.71
CA GLN A 22 -9.88 -14.97 -6.56
C GLN A 22 -11.04 -15.95 -6.65
N ARG A 23 -12.25 -15.47 -6.36
CA ARG A 23 -13.49 -16.26 -6.39
C ARG A 23 -14.63 -15.43 -6.93
N GLY A 24 -15.11 -15.75 -8.13
CA GLY A 24 -16.12 -14.93 -8.80
C GLY A 24 -15.62 -13.48 -8.92
N SER A 25 -16.43 -12.54 -8.45
CA SER A 25 -16.11 -11.10 -8.41
C SER A 25 -15.36 -10.65 -7.15
N ALA A 26 -14.84 -11.58 -6.34
CA ALA A 26 -14.07 -11.28 -5.14
C ALA A 26 -12.58 -11.54 -5.32
N PHE A 27 -11.77 -10.59 -4.89
CA PHE A 27 -10.33 -10.69 -4.71
C PHE A 27 -10.02 -10.67 -3.21
N ILE A 28 -9.18 -11.58 -2.75
CA ILE A 28 -8.87 -11.74 -1.32
C ILE A 28 -7.37 -11.67 -1.12
N LYS A 29 -6.93 -10.76 -0.27
CA LYS A 29 -5.60 -10.77 0.33
C LYS A 29 -5.70 -11.34 1.75
N ARG A 30 -4.82 -12.28 2.09
CA ARG A 30 -4.76 -12.87 3.42
C ARG A 30 -3.34 -12.87 3.95
N SER A 31 -3.10 -12.26 5.10
CA SER A 31 -1.78 -12.35 5.75
C SER A 31 -1.41 -13.81 6.03
N LEU A 32 -0.12 -14.12 6.03
CA LEU A 32 0.33 -15.44 6.49
C LEU A 32 0.05 -15.59 7.99
N ARG A 33 -0.30 -16.80 8.40
CA ARG A 33 -0.31 -17.22 9.80
C ARG A 33 1.13 -17.42 10.30
N PRO A 34 1.39 -17.36 11.62
CA PRO A 34 2.73 -17.61 12.16
C PRO A 34 3.34 -18.96 11.76
N ASN A 35 2.52 -20.00 11.64
CA ASN A 35 2.97 -21.33 11.19
C ASN A 35 3.19 -21.45 9.67
N GLU A 36 2.77 -20.45 8.89
CA GLU A 36 2.97 -20.36 7.44
C GLU A 36 4.21 -19.53 7.08
N PHE A 37 4.86 -18.90 8.06
CA PHE A 37 6.08 -18.13 7.86
C PHE A 37 7.21 -19.03 7.35
N ARG A 38 7.99 -18.50 6.41
CA ARG A 38 9.01 -19.27 5.69
C ARG A 38 10.39 -18.88 6.17
N THR A 39 11.27 -19.87 6.30
CA THR A 39 12.68 -19.63 6.62
C THR A 39 13.45 -19.34 5.33
N GLY A 40 14.09 -18.18 5.27
CA GLY A 40 15.04 -17.80 4.23
C GLY A 40 16.49 -17.91 4.71
N TYR A 41 17.43 -17.42 3.90
CA TYR A 41 18.86 -17.45 4.22
C TYR A 41 19.26 -16.59 5.44
N ARG A 42 18.42 -15.63 5.83
CA ARG A 42 18.59 -14.78 7.03
C ARG A 42 17.81 -15.25 8.25
N GLY A 43 17.23 -16.46 8.20
CA GLY A 43 16.35 -16.98 9.26
C GLY A 43 14.87 -16.89 8.90
N LEU A 44 14.01 -16.97 9.92
CA LEU A 44 12.57 -16.92 9.75
C LEU A 44 12.14 -15.54 9.23
N HIS A 45 11.47 -15.51 8.06
CA HIS A 45 10.89 -14.29 7.51
C HIS A 45 9.53 -14.04 8.16
N VAL A 46 9.45 -13.00 8.97
CA VAL A 46 8.19 -12.50 9.56
C VAL A 46 7.78 -11.26 8.76
N PRO A 47 6.62 -11.26 8.08
CA PRO A 47 6.14 -10.10 7.32
C PRO A 47 5.96 -8.87 8.21
N CYS A 48 6.74 -7.83 7.95
CA CYS A 48 6.66 -6.58 8.71
C CYS A 48 5.29 -5.90 8.49
N LEU A 49 4.58 -5.61 9.59
CA LEU A 49 3.24 -5.01 9.60
C LEU A 49 2.23 -5.75 8.71
N GLY A 50 2.37 -7.07 8.54
CA GLY A 50 1.58 -7.83 7.56
C GLY A 50 0.06 -7.71 7.75
N LYS A 51 -0.41 -7.60 8.98
CA LYS A 51 -1.82 -7.37 9.34
C LYS A 51 -2.19 -5.89 9.17
N GLU A 52 -1.40 -5.00 9.73
CA GLU A 52 -1.64 -3.55 9.78
C GLU A 52 -1.67 -2.95 8.37
N ARG A 53 -0.82 -3.44 7.46
CA ARG A 53 -0.87 -3.06 6.03
C ARG A 53 -2.19 -3.42 5.37
N LEU A 54 -2.76 -4.59 5.65
CA LEU A 54 -4.07 -5.01 5.11
C LEU A 54 -5.23 -4.25 5.77
N MET A 55 -5.14 -3.93 7.06
CA MET A 55 -6.08 -3.04 7.74
C MET A 55 -6.09 -1.67 7.07
N ASN A 56 -4.89 -1.09 6.91
CA ASN A 56 -4.71 0.22 6.31
C ASN A 56 -5.20 0.27 4.86
N GLU A 57 -4.98 -0.79 4.08
CA GLU A 57 -5.51 -0.88 2.72
C GLU A 57 -7.05 -0.86 2.70
N GLY A 58 -7.71 -1.66 3.52
CA GLY A 58 -9.18 -1.69 3.60
C GLY A 58 -9.78 -0.34 3.97
N GLU A 59 -9.20 0.31 4.98
CA GLU A 59 -9.64 1.62 5.45
C GLU A 59 -9.34 2.72 4.42
N SER A 60 -8.19 2.66 3.74
CA SER A 60 -7.82 3.61 2.68
C SER A 60 -8.75 3.49 1.47
N LEU A 61 -9.09 2.27 1.05
CA LEU A 61 -10.05 2.04 -0.03
C LEU A 61 -11.44 2.58 0.30
N GLN A 62 -11.91 2.40 1.54
CA GLN A 62 -13.18 2.97 2.00
C GLN A 62 -13.11 4.50 2.06
N PHE A 63 -12.04 5.06 2.59
CA PHE A 63 -11.83 6.49 2.72
C PHE A 63 -11.80 7.19 1.35
N VAL A 64 -10.99 6.68 0.41
CA VAL A 64 -10.88 7.26 -0.95
C VAL A 64 -12.22 7.24 -1.67
N ARG A 65 -12.97 6.13 -1.59
CA ARG A 65 -14.32 6.02 -2.17
C ARG A 65 -15.32 7.01 -1.57
N GLN A 66 -15.23 7.28 -0.27
CA GLN A 66 -16.15 8.19 0.42
C GLN A 66 -15.87 9.66 0.12
N HIS A 67 -14.61 10.01 -0.15
CA HIS A 67 -14.16 11.41 -0.23
C HIS A 67 -13.77 11.84 -1.64
N THR A 68 -13.73 10.93 -2.62
CA THR A 68 -13.35 11.21 -4.00
C THR A 68 -14.19 10.38 -4.98
N ASP A 69 -14.08 10.71 -6.26
CA ASP A 69 -14.59 9.93 -7.40
C ASP A 69 -13.49 9.04 -8.02
N ILE A 70 -12.37 8.85 -7.34
CA ILE A 70 -11.28 8.01 -7.83
C ILE A 70 -11.77 6.55 -7.86
N PRO A 71 -11.65 5.87 -9.00
CA PRO A 71 -12.05 4.48 -9.09
C PRO A 71 -11.11 3.61 -8.25
N VAL A 72 -11.68 2.89 -7.29
CA VAL A 72 -10.98 1.95 -6.39
C VAL A 72 -11.83 0.69 -6.21
N PRO A 73 -11.28 -0.48 -5.86
CA PRO A 73 -12.09 -1.67 -5.59
C PRO A 73 -13.06 -1.50 -4.42
N THR A 74 -14.26 -2.07 -4.52
CA THR A 74 -15.22 -2.05 -3.40
C THR A 74 -14.75 -2.99 -2.30
N VAL A 75 -14.65 -2.50 -1.07
CA VAL A 75 -14.35 -3.34 0.09
C VAL A 75 -15.62 -4.06 0.51
N TYR A 76 -15.64 -5.38 0.43
CA TYR A 76 -16.76 -6.17 0.93
C TYR A 76 -16.67 -6.36 2.45
N CYS A 77 -15.48 -6.73 2.94
CA CYS A 77 -15.16 -6.76 4.37
C CYS A 77 -13.66 -6.98 4.58
N HIS A 78 -13.21 -6.75 5.81
CA HIS A 78 -11.90 -7.19 6.29
C HIS A 78 -12.01 -7.55 7.78
N PHE A 79 -11.32 -8.60 8.19
CA PHE A 79 -11.44 -9.15 9.53
C PHE A 79 -10.23 -10.03 9.86
N GLU A 80 -10.05 -10.29 11.15
CA GLU A 80 -9.10 -11.29 11.63
C GLU A 80 -9.83 -12.60 11.92
N ASP A 81 -9.27 -13.70 11.43
CA ASP A 81 -9.72 -15.06 11.74
C ASP A 81 -8.52 -16.01 11.73
N ASP A 82 -8.49 -16.93 12.71
CA ASP A 82 -7.49 -18.00 12.81
C ASP A 82 -6.01 -17.53 12.61
N GLY A 83 -5.65 -16.43 13.28
CA GLY A 83 -4.29 -15.87 13.24
C GLY A 83 -3.88 -15.27 11.89
N ALA A 84 -4.83 -15.03 10.99
CA ALA A 84 -4.63 -14.33 9.74
C ALA A 84 -5.62 -13.17 9.59
N TYR A 85 -5.18 -12.11 8.92
CA TYR A 85 -6.02 -10.99 8.56
C TYR A 85 -6.44 -11.10 7.10
N TYR A 86 -7.71 -10.90 6.83
CA TYR A 86 -8.33 -11.01 5.53
C TYR A 86 -8.80 -9.63 5.07
N LEU A 87 -8.51 -9.29 3.82
CA LEU A 87 -9.11 -8.18 3.11
C LEU A 87 -9.80 -8.75 1.86
N ILE A 88 -11.12 -8.58 1.78
CA ILE A 88 -11.96 -9.06 0.69
C ILE A 88 -12.50 -7.84 -0.06
N THR A 89 -12.13 -7.73 -1.34
CA THR A 89 -12.55 -6.64 -2.21
C THR A 89 -13.19 -7.17 -3.49
N GLU A 90 -13.81 -6.26 -4.23
CA GLU A 90 -14.17 -6.44 -5.63
C GLU A 90 -12.92 -6.78 -6.46
N TYR A 91 -13.03 -7.80 -7.31
CA TYR A 91 -12.07 -8.06 -8.36
C TYR A 91 -12.40 -7.16 -9.56
N ILE A 92 -11.42 -6.37 -10.00
CA ILE A 92 -11.60 -5.42 -11.10
C ILE A 92 -11.08 -6.05 -12.39
N GLU A 93 -11.98 -6.27 -13.34
CA GLU A 93 -11.62 -6.74 -14.68
C GLU A 93 -10.96 -5.62 -15.48
N GLY A 94 -9.83 -5.94 -16.12
CA GLY A 94 -9.05 -5.02 -16.92
C GLY A 94 -7.63 -5.54 -17.13
N VAL A 95 -6.76 -4.69 -17.67
CA VAL A 95 -5.33 -4.96 -17.82
C VAL A 95 -4.53 -4.01 -16.94
N SER A 96 -3.34 -4.41 -16.51
CA SER A 96 -2.43 -3.48 -15.84
C SER A 96 -1.94 -2.41 -16.83
N MET A 97 -1.82 -1.16 -16.40
CA MET A 97 -1.21 -0.10 -17.21
C MET A 97 0.21 -0.48 -17.67
N SER A 98 0.93 -1.31 -16.91
CA SER A 98 2.27 -1.80 -17.30
C SER A 98 2.27 -2.62 -18.60
N GLU A 99 1.14 -3.24 -18.95
CA GLU A 99 0.98 -4.08 -20.15
C GLU A 99 0.63 -3.27 -21.41
N LEU A 100 0.28 -2.00 -21.24
CA LEU A 100 -0.03 -1.12 -22.36
C LEU A 100 1.23 -0.74 -23.16
N SER A 101 1.03 -0.36 -24.42
CA SER A 101 2.09 0.33 -25.19
C SER A 101 2.31 1.75 -24.66
N GLU A 102 3.51 2.30 -24.86
CA GLU A 102 3.85 3.65 -24.39
C GLU A 102 2.90 4.74 -24.91
N ALA A 103 2.40 4.60 -26.15
CA ALA A 103 1.40 5.50 -26.71
C ALA A 103 0.07 5.46 -25.96
N LYS A 104 -0.37 4.26 -25.53
CA LYS A 104 -1.59 4.08 -24.72
C LYS A 104 -1.38 4.57 -23.28
N LYS A 105 -0.21 4.33 -22.68
CA LYS A 105 0.14 4.83 -21.34
C LYS A 105 0.05 6.35 -21.25
N ALA A 106 0.47 7.07 -22.29
CA ALA A 106 0.39 8.54 -22.32
C ALA A 106 -1.04 9.08 -22.20
N VAL A 107 -2.07 8.32 -22.59
CA VAL A 107 -3.48 8.68 -22.38
C VAL A 107 -3.85 8.48 -20.92
N VAL A 108 -3.51 7.32 -20.35
CA VAL A 108 -3.80 6.96 -18.96
C VAL A 108 -3.12 7.92 -17.98
N TYR A 109 -1.88 8.36 -18.26
CA TYR A 109 -1.16 9.32 -17.42
C TYR A 109 -1.93 10.62 -17.18
N LYS A 110 -2.59 11.15 -18.22
CA LYS A 110 -3.36 12.39 -18.08
C LYS A 110 -4.54 12.22 -17.14
N GLU A 111 -5.22 11.08 -17.22
CA GLU A 111 -6.31 10.76 -16.31
C GLU A 111 -5.76 10.56 -14.88
N LEU A 112 -4.66 9.82 -14.74
CA LEU A 112 -4.04 9.54 -13.45
C LEU A 112 -3.56 10.81 -12.73
N GLU A 113 -2.96 11.77 -13.45
CA GLU A 113 -2.56 13.08 -12.92
C GLU A 113 -3.77 13.89 -12.41
N SER A 114 -4.92 13.78 -13.08
CA SER A 114 -6.17 14.36 -12.59
C SER A 114 -6.62 13.71 -11.29
N GLN A 115 -6.59 12.37 -11.19
CA GLN A 115 -6.92 11.66 -9.95
C GLN A 115 -5.97 12.00 -8.80
N LEU A 116 -4.67 12.07 -9.06
CA LEU A 116 -3.66 12.47 -8.07
C LEU A 116 -3.87 13.89 -7.55
N SER A 117 -4.31 14.80 -8.42
CA SER A 117 -4.64 16.17 -8.01
C SER A 117 -5.79 16.20 -7.01
N LYS A 118 -6.78 15.29 -7.15
CA LYS A 118 -7.88 15.14 -6.20
C LYS A 118 -7.41 14.55 -4.87
N LEU A 119 -6.53 13.54 -4.88
CA LEU A 119 -5.95 13.01 -3.63
C LEU A 119 -5.21 14.09 -2.83
N LYS A 120 -4.45 14.96 -3.53
CA LYS A 120 -3.71 16.06 -2.90
C LYS A 120 -4.60 17.13 -2.25
N MET A 121 -5.89 17.15 -2.57
CA MET A 121 -6.88 18.02 -1.93
C MET A 121 -7.35 17.49 -0.57
N LEU A 122 -7.18 16.20 -0.30
CA LEU A 122 -7.49 15.62 1.01
C LEU A 122 -6.36 15.99 1.96
N LYS A 123 -6.70 16.67 3.06
CA LYS A 123 -5.73 17.21 4.03
C LYS A 123 -5.91 16.61 5.41
N SER A 124 -4.83 16.60 6.18
CA SER A 124 -4.83 16.17 7.58
C SER A 124 -3.71 16.86 8.37
N TYR A 125 -3.93 16.98 9.67
CA TYR A 125 -2.94 17.39 10.68
C TYR A 125 -2.17 16.20 11.27
N ARG A 126 -2.51 14.96 10.89
CA ARG A 126 -1.85 13.72 11.35
C ARG A 126 -1.18 12.97 10.20
N ILE A 127 -0.03 12.37 10.47
CA ILE A 127 0.59 11.39 9.59
C ILE A 127 -0.05 10.02 9.80
N GLY A 128 -0.25 9.27 8.72
CA GLY A 128 -0.76 7.90 8.75
C GLY A 128 -2.06 7.71 7.98
N GLY A 129 -2.55 6.48 7.95
CA GLY A 129 -3.79 6.10 7.30
C GLY A 129 -5.04 6.70 7.94
N PRO A 130 -6.23 6.44 7.37
CA PRO A 130 -7.50 6.98 7.87
C PRO A 130 -7.80 6.66 9.35
N SER A 131 -7.33 5.53 9.87
CA SER A 131 -7.45 5.13 11.28
C SER A 131 -6.30 5.59 12.18
N GLY A 132 -5.28 6.25 11.60
CA GLY A 132 -4.06 6.66 12.29
C GLY A 132 -2.94 5.61 12.30
N ILE A 133 -3.13 4.43 11.69
CA ILE A 133 -2.04 3.47 11.48
C ILE A 133 -0.98 4.10 10.58
N VAL A 134 0.27 4.14 11.04
CA VAL A 134 1.38 4.64 10.23
C VAL A 134 2.06 3.46 9.54
N ILE A 135 1.86 3.36 8.22
CA ILE A 135 2.62 2.47 7.35
C ILE A 135 3.60 3.33 6.54
N PRO A 136 4.92 3.29 6.82
CA PRO A 136 5.90 3.97 5.97
C PRO A 136 5.82 3.50 4.50
N PRO A 137 6.17 4.33 3.51
CA PRO A 137 6.19 3.92 2.10
C PRO A 137 7.02 2.65 1.88
N TYR A 138 6.67 1.86 0.85
CA TYR A 138 7.38 0.61 0.52
C TYR A 138 8.91 0.76 0.50
N ARG A 139 9.43 1.83 -0.10
CA ARG A 139 10.87 2.12 -0.16
C ARG A 139 11.51 2.39 1.21
N VAL A 140 10.76 2.97 2.14
CA VAL A 140 11.18 3.21 3.53
C VAL A 140 11.11 1.91 4.35
N MET A 141 10.08 1.08 4.15
CA MET A 141 9.94 -0.21 4.85
C MET A 141 11.15 -1.14 4.66
N ARG A 142 11.95 -0.93 3.61
CA ARG A 142 13.17 -1.70 3.34
C ARG A 142 14.36 -1.30 4.21
N CYS A 143 14.29 -0.18 4.92
CA CYS A 143 15.37 0.33 5.77
C CYS A 143 14.97 0.61 7.23
N ILE A 144 13.72 0.31 7.63
CA ILE A 144 13.29 0.46 9.02
C ILE A 144 13.84 -0.67 9.90
N GLU A 145 14.06 -0.33 11.17
CA GLU A 145 14.45 -1.27 12.24
C GLU A 145 13.31 -1.50 13.25
N THR A 146 12.34 -0.60 13.29
CA THR A 146 11.15 -0.62 14.15
C THR A 146 9.91 -0.47 13.27
N ASP A 147 8.82 -1.11 13.69
CA ASP A 147 7.52 -1.07 13.05
C ASP A 147 6.47 -0.31 13.88
N HIS A 148 6.85 0.27 15.02
CA HIS A 148 6.00 1.10 15.86
C HIS A 148 6.31 2.59 15.68
N TRP A 149 5.27 3.39 15.44
CA TRP A 149 5.37 4.83 15.17
C TRP A 149 4.37 5.61 16.04
N ASP A 150 4.87 6.37 17.02
CA ASP A 150 4.07 7.37 17.76
C ASP A 150 4.49 8.77 17.32
N LEU A 151 3.77 9.32 16.35
CA LEU A 151 4.11 10.58 15.70
C LEU A 151 3.33 11.75 16.31
N ARG A 152 3.96 12.92 16.33
CA ARG A 152 3.32 14.17 16.75
C ARG A 152 2.21 14.58 15.77
N VAL A 153 1.28 15.35 16.31
CA VAL A 153 0.23 16.02 15.53
C VAL A 153 0.78 17.38 15.09
N SER A 154 0.54 17.76 13.82
CA SER A 154 0.86 19.10 13.34
C SER A 154 -0.19 20.12 13.78
N ASP A 155 0.23 21.37 13.92
CA ASP A 155 -0.68 22.51 14.13
C ASP A 155 -1.35 22.99 12.83
N GLN A 156 -0.97 22.41 11.68
CA GLN A 156 -1.48 22.76 10.36
C GLN A 156 -1.93 21.52 9.60
N GLU A 157 -2.89 21.68 8.69
CA GLU A 157 -3.32 20.61 7.77
C GLU A 157 -2.35 20.49 6.57
N GLU A 158 -1.08 20.22 6.87
CA GLU A 158 0.01 20.22 5.90
C GLU A 158 0.19 18.88 5.16
N TYR A 159 -0.39 17.81 5.68
CA TYR A 159 -0.28 16.48 5.08
C TYR A 159 -1.37 16.26 4.04
N VAL A 160 -1.01 15.59 2.94
CA VAL A 160 -1.91 15.21 1.85
C VAL A 160 -2.06 13.70 1.80
N PHE A 161 -3.18 13.22 1.26
CA PHE A 161 -3.36 11.78 1.06
C PHE A 161 -2.47 11.29 -0.08
N CYS A 162 -1.53 10.40 0.26
CA CYS A 162 -0.57 9.75 -0.61
C CYS A 162 -0.95 8.27 -0.77
N HIS A 163 -0.73 7.71 -1.96
CA HIS A 163 -0.77 6.27 -2.21
C HIS A 163 0.56 5.60 -1.80
N ASN A 164 1.70 6.28 -1.95
CA ASN A 164 3.05 5.81 -1.60
C ASN A 164 3.58 4.55 -2.31
N ASP A 165 2.79 3.95 -3.20
CA ASP A 165 3.16 2.77 -4.00
C ASP A 165 2.48 2.78 -5.38
N LEU A 166 2.29 3.97 -5.96
CA LEU A 166 1.60 4.11 -7.23
C LEU A 166 2.53 3.80 -8.41
N SER A 167 2.76 2.51 -8.65
CA SER A 167 3.45 1.98 -9.83
C SER A 167 2.49 1.71 -11.00
N GLN A 168 3.02 1.39 -12.19
CA GLN A 168 2.17 1.05 -13.33
C GLN A 168 1.33 -0.23 -13.12
N GLN A 169 1.75 -1.11 -12.21
CA GLN A 169 1.04 -2.35 -11.91
C GLN A 169 -0.21 -2.14 -11.07
N ASN A 170 -0.28 -0.99 -10.39
CA ASN A 170 -1.35 -0.65 -9.46
C ASN A 170 -2.46 0.21 -10.11
N VAL A 171 -2.44 0.33 -11.45
CA VAL A 171 -3.45 1.03 -12.24
C VAL A 171 -4.08 0.05 -13.21
N ILE A 172 -5.34 -0.32 -12.96
CA ILE A 172 -6.12 -1.20 -13.81
C ILE A 172 -6.91 -0.37 -14.81
N VAL A 173 -6.81 -0.74 -16.08
CA VAL A 173 -7.39 0.02 -17.20
C VAL A 173 -8.25 -0.86 -18.08
N ASP A 174 -9.24 -0.23 -18.69
CA ASP A 174 -9.98 -0.82 -19.80
C ASP A 174 -9.09 -0.85 -21.06
N PRO A 175 -8.82 -2.02 -21.66
CA PRO A 175 -7.86 -2.11 -22.77
C PRO A 175 -8.35 -1.41 -24.06
N ASP A 176 -9.66 -1.21 -24.19
CA ASP A 176 -10.32 -0.64 -25.36
C ASP A 176 -10.51 0.86 -25.22
N THR A 177 -11.07 1.31 -24.09
CA THR A 177 -11.35 2.74 -23.84
C THR A 177 -10.19 3.49 -23.19
N LEU A 178 -9.22 2.76 -22.60
CA LEU A 178 -8.11 3.29 -21.81
C LEU A 178 -8.51 4.06 -20.54
N GLY A 179 -9.79 4.01 -20.15
CA GLY A 179 -10.26 4.60 -18.90
C GLY A 179 -9.73 3.81 -17.69
N ILE A 180 -9.35 4.53 -16.63
CA ILE A 180 -8.94 3.89 -15.38
C ILE A 180 -10.15 3.22 -14.73
N LYS A 181 -10.09 1.89 -14.55
CA LYS A 181 -11.11 1.09 -13.89
C LYS A 181 -10.91 1.00 -12.39
N ALA A 182 -9.66 1.00 -11.94
CA ALA A 182 -9.32 1.08 -10.53
C ALA A 182 -7.84 1.45 -10.31
N ILE A 183 -7.58 2.16 -9.22
CA ILE A 183 -6.27 2.21 -8.57
C ILE A 183 -6.30 1.23 -7.39
N ILE A 184 -5.31 0.36 -7.28
CA ILE A 184 -5.27 -0.76 -6.31
C ILE A 184 -4.01 -0.71 -5.45
N ASP A 185 -3.94 -1.58 -4.42
CA ASP A 185 -2.76 -1.74 -3.55
C ASP A 185 -2.45 -0.52 -2.67
N TRP A 186 -3.47 -0.06 -1.93
CA TRP A 186 -3.40 1.12 -1.05
C TRP A 186 -2.79 0.83 0.33
N GLU A 187 -2.01 -0.24 0.47
CA GLU A 187 -1.55 -0.69 1.79
C GLU A 187 -0.55 0.27 2.47
N TYR A 188 0.14 1.08 1.67
CA TYR A 188 1.07 2.14 2.11
C TYR A 188 0.42 3.53 2.14
N ALA A 189 -0.89 3.62 1.85
CA ALA A 189 -1.56 4.89 1.72
C ALA A 189 -1.78 5.59 3.07
N GLY A 190 -1.89 6.91 3.03
CA GLY A 190 -2.16 7.72 4.21
C GLY A 190 -1.80 9.18 4.00
N PHE A 191 -1.98 9.97 5.04
CA PHE A 191 -1.60 11.37 5.05
C PHE A 191 -0.09 11.52 5.32
N PHE A 192 0.62 12.13 4.38
CA PHE A 192 2.06 12.40 4.48
C PHE A 192 2.39 13.77 3.85
N PRO A 193 3.59 14.32 4.08
CA PRO A 193 4.05 15.46 3.31
C PRO A 193 3.99 15.19 1.79
N PRO A 194 3.63 16.17 0.94
CA PRO A 194 3.42 15.94 -0.49
C PRO A 194 4.57 15.28 -1.24
N GLN A 195 5.82 15.47 -0.78
CA GLN A 195 7.01 14.85 -1.38
C GLN A 195 7.09 13.33 -1.20
N PHE A 196 6.27 12.73 -0.32
CA PHE A 196 6.21 11.28 -0.16
C PHE A 196 5.59 10.60 -1.40
N GLU A 197 4.67 11.29 -2.09
CA GLU A 197 4.06 10.80 -3.32
C GLU A 197 4.97 11.03 -4.53
N PHE A 198 5.81 10.04 -4.82
CA PHE A 198 6.70 10.06 -5.98
C PHE A 198 6.02 9.45 -7.21
N PRO A 199 6.16 10.02 -8.41
CA PRO A 199 5.41 9.59 -9.60
C PRO A 199 6.00 8.32 -10.25
N PHE A 200 6.08 7.21 -9.49
CA PHE A 200 6.65 5.94 -9.98
C PHE A 200 5.89 5.37 -11.18
N TYR A 201 4.60 5.67 -11.33
CA TYR A 201 3.81 5.33 -12.50
C TYR A 201 4.39 5.85 -13.83
N SER A 202 5.23 6.89 -13.80
CA SER A 202 5.89 7.43 -15.00
C SER A 202 6.94 6.50 -15.62
N ARG A 203 7.30 5.41 -14.93
CA ARG A 203 8.26 4.41 -15.42
C ARG A 203 7.90 2.98 -15.01
N LEU A 204 8.51 2.01 -15.67
CA LEU A 204 8.41 0.59 -15.27
C LEU A 204 9.30 0.30 -14.06
N GLY A 205 8.85 -0.63 -13.22
CA GLY A 205 9.59 -1.11 -12.04
C GLY A 205 8.88 -0.81 -10.72
N PRO A 206 9.54 -1.10 -9.59
CA PRO A 206 8.98 -0.91 -8.26
C PRO A 206 8.89 0.57 -7.87
N SER A 207 8.11 0.86 -6.83
CA SER A 207 8.02 2.18 -6.19
C SER A 207 9.23 2.47 -5.27
N SER A 208 10.43 2.31 -5.81
CA SER A 208 11.72 2.62 -5.19
C SER A 208 12.71 3.03 -6.27
N ALA A 209 13.74 3.80 -5.90
CA ALA A 209 14.78 4.21 -6.85
C ALA A 209 15.41 3.03 -7.60
N ILE A 210 15.58 3.18 -8.92
CA ILE A 210 16.27 2.21 -9.79
C ILE A 210 17.29 2.93 -10.69
N ASN A 211 18.24 2.20 -11.26
CA ASN A 211 19.10 2.69 -12.35
C ASN A 211 19.81 4.04 -12.07
N GLY A 212 20.30 4.25 -10.85
CA GLY A 212 21.01 5.49 -10.47
C GLY A 212 20.11 6.69 -10.19
N GLU A 213 18.79 6.50 -10.12
CA GLU A 213 17.87 7.48 -9.56
C GLU A 213 18.27 7.86 -8.13
N VAL A 214 17.90 9.08 -7.73
CA VAL A 214 18.08 9.54 -6.35
C VAL A 214 17.18 8.70 -5.44
N ASP A 215 17.79 8.03 -4.46
CA ASP A 215 17.08 7.27 -3.44
C ASP A 215 16.76 8.18 -2.25
N ASP A 216 15.48 8.53 -2.09
CA ASP A 216 14.97 9.37 -1.00
C ASP A 216 14.62 8.57 0.28
N SER A 217 14.76 7.24 0.28
CA SER A 217 14.26 6.37 1.35
C SER A 217 14.78 6.76 2.73
N GLN A 218 16.07 7.10 2.83
CA GLN A 218 16.68 7.53 4.10
C GLN A 218 16.24 8.93 4.53
N ASP A 219 15.92 9.81 3.58
CA ASP A 219 15.48 11.17 3.88
C ASP A 219 14.05 11.15 4.44
N LEU A 220 13.19 10.32 3.85
CA LEU A 220 11.84 10.07 4.35
C LEU A 220 11.86 9.39 5.72
N LEU A 221 12.75 8.42 5.93
CA LEU A 221 12.93 7.79 7.24
C LEU A 221 13.38 8.80 8.30
N ARG A 222 14.35 9.65 7.97
CA ARG A 222 14.81 10.73 8.86
C ARG A 222 13.67 11.71 9.17
N PHE A 223 12.84 12.03 8.19
CA PHE A 223 11.64 12.83 8.43
C PHE A 223 10.70 12.15 9.42
N LEU A 224 10.30 10.89 9.20
CA LEU A 224 9.40 10.18 10.10
C LEU A 224 9.93 10.14 11.54
N ARG A 225 11.22 9.78 11.70
CA ARG A 225 11.90 9.79 13.01
C ARG A 225 11.90 11.17 13.67
N SER A 226 12.01 12.25 12.89
CA SER A 226 11.94 13.62 13.43
C SER A 226 10.55 14.03 13.92
N GLN A 227 9.51 13.27 13.55
CA GLN A 227 8.13 13.48 14.00
C GLN A 227 7.80 12.62 15.23
N GLU A 228 8.64 11.66 15.63
CA GLU A 228 8.38 10.85 16.82
C GLU A 228 8.27 11.73 18.06
N ARG A 229 7.28 11.42 18.90
CA ARG A 229 7.14 12.08 20.19
C ARG A 229 8.32 11.69 21.07
N ALA A 230 8.90 12.67 21.76
CA ALA A 230 9.89 12.37 22.78
C ALA A 230 9.26 11.42 23.80
N SER A 231 9.85 10.24 23.98
CA SER A 231 9.46 9.35 25.06
C SER A 231 9.62 10.15 26.35
N HIS A 232 8.53 10.35 27.11
CA HIS A 232 8.66 10.78 28.48
C HIS A 232 9.34 9.63 29.24
N LEU A 233 10.67 9.62 29.21
CA LEU A 233 11.45 8.98 30.26
C LEU A 233 11.09 9.77 31.53
N THR A 234 10.08 9.29 32.25
CA THR A 234 9.93 9.60 33.67
C THR A 234 11.25 9.25 34.30
N ALA A 235 12.03 10.26 34.65
CA ALA A 235 13.09 10.14 35.63
C ALA A 235 12.44 9.50 36.87
N GLN A 236 12.82 8.26 37.16
CA GLN A 236 12.65 7.72 38.50
C GLN A 236 13.77 8.33 39.33
N ASP A 237 13.37 9.21 40.26
CA ASP A 237 14.16 9.69 41.38
C ASP A 237 14.61 8.55 42.30
#